data_AF-A0A927L6R2-F1
#
_entry.id   AF-A0A927L6R2-F1
#
_cell.length_a   1.000
_cell.length_b   1.000
_cell.length_c   1.000
_cell.angle_alpha   90.00
_cell.angle_beta   90.00
_cell.angle_gamma   90.00
#
_symmetry.space_group_name_H-M   'P 1'
#
loop_
_entity.id
_entity.type
_entity.pdbx_description
1 polymer ?
#
loop_
_entity_poly.entity_id
_entity_poly.type
_entity_poly.pdbx_seq_one_letter_code
_entity_poly.pdbx_strand_id
1 'polypeptide(L)' 'MRAVRDTELTRQITEVHATSRGTYGAPRIHAVLKRGGALCGRRRVARLMRVAGLEGRHRR' A
#
# COMPACT_ATOMS: atom_id res chain seq x y z
N MET A 1 13.52 -3.01 15.63
CA MET A 1 12.26 -3.58 15.07
C MET A 1 11.53 -2.60 14.12
N ARG A 2 12.03 -2.40 12.88
CA ARG A 2 11.31 -1.64 11.82
C ARG A 2 10.99 -2.52 10.60
N ALA A 3 11.88 -3.45 10.26
CA ALA A 3 11.72 -4.37 9.14
C ALA A 3 10.45 -5.25 9.22
N VAL A 4 10.15 -5.83 10.40
CA VAL A 4 8.95 -6.69 10.58
C VAL A 4 7.66 -5.96 10.22
N ARG A 5 7.59 -4.66 10.51
CA ARG A 5 6.43 -3.82 10.18
C ARG A 5 6.35 -3.46 8.69
N ASP A 6 7.47 -3.43 7.97
CA ASP A 6 7.46 -3.20 6.53
C ASP A 6 6.93 -4.42 5.77
N THR A 7 7.32 -5.63 6.17
CA THR A 7 6.84 -6.87 5.55
C THR A 7 5.34 -7.05 5.73
N GLU A 8 4.86 -6.84 6.95
CA GLU A 8 3.43 -6.89 7.27
C GLU A 8 2.64 -5.83 6.51
N LEU A 9 3.14 -4.58 6.50
CA LEU A 9 2.51 -3.51 5.76
C LEU A 9 2.49 -3.77 4.25
N THR A 10 3.53 -4.42 3.71
CA THR A 10 3.60 -4.79 2.29
C THR A 10 2.55 -5.86 1.95
N ARG A 11 2.31 -6.84 2.84
CA ARG A 11 1.22 -7.80 2.68
C ARG A 11 -0.13 -7.12 2.62
N GLN A 12 -0.44 -6.24 3.59
CA GLN A 12 -1.70 -5.50 3.62
C GLN A 12 -1.88 -4.60 2.39
N ILE A 13 -0.81 -3.93 1.93
CA ILE A 13 -0.80 -3.16 0.69
C ILE A 13 -1.17 -4.05 -0.50
N THR A 14 -0.58 -5.24 -0.59
CA THR A 14 -0.80 -6.19 -1.69
C THR A 14 -2.23 -6.72 -1.68
N GLU A 15 -2.79 -7.07 -0.52
CA GLU A 15 -4.17 -7.51 -0.39
C GLU A 15 -5.17 -6.42 -0.80
N VAL A 16 -4.98 -5.18 -0.33
CA VAL A 16 -5.85 -4.06 -0.71
C VAL A 16 -5.72 -3.76 -2.21
N HIS A 17 -4.51 -3.82 -2.77
CA HIS A 17 -4.28 -3.65 -4.20
C HIS A 17 -5.01 -4.73 -5.01
N ALA A 18 -4.83 -6.00 -4.66
CA ALA A 18 -5.47 -7.15 -5.30
C ALA A 18 -7.01 -7.07 -5.20
N THR A 19 -7.54 -6.72 -4.03
CA THR A 19 -8.97 -6.53 -3.80
C THR A 19 -9.54 -5.42 -4.71
N SER A 20 -8.77 -4.37 -4.93
CA SER A 20 -9.13 -3.28 -5.86
C SER A 20 -8.90 -3.62 -7.35
N ARG A 21 -8.49 -4.85 -7.67
CA ARG A 21 -8.08 -5.27 -9.03
C ARG A 21 -6.94 -4.42 -9.62
N GLY A 22 -6.03 -3.98 -8.76
CA GLY A 22 -4.91 -3.10 -9.11
C GLY A 22 -5.28 -1.68 -9.54
N THR A 23 -6.51 -1.25 -9.26
CA THR A 23 -6.94 0.13 -9.56
C THR A 23 -6.47 1.14 -8.52
N TYR A 24 -6.09 0.69 -7.32
CA TYR A 24 -5.71 1.58 -6.23
C TYR A 24 -4.21 1.87 -6.25
N GLY A 25 -3.87 3.14 -6.46
CA GLY A 25 -2.53 3.65 -6.20
C GLY A 25 -2.28 3.96 -4.73
N ALA A 26 -1.06 4.41 -4.42
CA ALA A 26 -0.62 4.75 -3.06
C ALA A 26 -1.58 5.66 -2.26
N PRO A 27 -2.27 6.67 -2.84
CA PRO A 27 -3.22 7.49 -2.09
C PRO A 27 -4.43 6.71 -1.56
N ARG A 28 -4.99 5.83 -2.38
CA ARG A 28 -6.17 5.02 -2.03
C ARG A 28 -5.80 3.90 -1.06
N ILE A 29 -4.70 3.21 -1.31
CA ILE A 29 -4.20 2.18 -0.38
C ILE A 29 -3.90 2.79 0.99
N HIS A 30 -3.23 3.94 1.05
CA HIS A 30 -2.98 4.64 2.31
C HIS A 30 -4.28 5.00 3.05
N ALA A 31 -5.33 5.42 2.34
CA ALA A 31 -6.61 5.73 2.97
C ALA A 31 -7.26 4.49 3.59
N VAL A 32 -7.20 3.34 2.91
CA VAL A 32 -7.72 2.06 3.43
C VAL A 32 -6.92 1.62 4.66
N LEU A 33 -5.59 1.62 4.56
CA LEU A 33 -4.72 1.27 5.68
C LEU A 33 -4.93 2.18 6.89
N LYS A 34 -5.08 3.49 6.67
CA LYS A 34 -5.36 4.46 7.74
C LYS A 34 -6.71 4.19 8.40
N ARG A 35 -7.74 3.80 7.64
CA ARG A 35 -9.04 3.40 8.20
C ARG A 35 -8.94 2.10 9.01
N GLY A 36 -8.05 1.18 8.63
CA GLY A 36 -7.73 -0.02 9.39
C GLY A 36 -6.81 0.20 10.60
N GLY A 37 -6.47 1.45 10.94
CA GLY A 37 -5.63 1.78 12.09
C GLY A 37 -4.12 1.74 11.82
N ALA A 38 -3.68 1.57 10.57
CA ALA A 38 -2.27 1.54 10.25
C ALA A 38 -1.63 2.94 10.35
N LEU A 39 -0.64 3.09 11.23
CA LEU A 39 0.15 4.31 11.41
C LEU A 39 1.30 4.37 10.39
N CYS A 40 0.96 4.53 9.11
CA CYS A 40 1.94 4.65 8.03
C CYS A 40 1.64 5.87 7.15
N GLY A 41 2.67 6.67 6.84
CA GLY A 41 2.54 7.81 5.93
C GLY A 41 2.49 7.39 4.46
N ARG A 42 1.88 8.23 3.61
CA ARG A 42 1.82 8.03 2.15
C ARG A 42 3.17 7.69 1.50
N ARG A 43 4.26 8.35 1.92
CA ARG A 43 5.61 8.08 1.40
C ARG A 43 6.06 6.64 1.66
N ARG A 44 5.72 6.07 2.83
CA ARG A 44 6.07 4.68 3.18
C ARG A 44 5.28 3.70 2.31
N VAL A 45 3.97 3.95 2.14
CA VAL A 45 3.11 3.14 1.27
C VAL A 45 3.61 3.17 -0.18
N ALA A 46 3.92 4.35 -0.73
CA ALA A 46 4.45 4.48 -2.09
C ALA A 46 5.79 3.75 -2.28
N ARG A 47 6.70 3.85 -1.30
CA ARG A 47 7.97 3.11 -1.33
C ARG A 47 7.73 1.59 -1.33
N LEU A 48 6.88 1.09 -0.44
CA LEU A 48 6.60 -0.35 -0.33
C LEU A 48 5.86 -0.87 -1.57
N MET A 49 4.91 -0.12 -2.13
CA MET A 49 4.28 -0.45 -3.41
C MET A 49 5.32 -0.59 -4.52
N ARG A 50 6.25 0.37 -4.63
CA ARG A 50 7.32 0.31 -5.63
C ARG A 50 8.28 -0.88 -5.43
N VAL A 51 8.62 -1.20 -4.19
CA VAL A 51 9.45 -2.38 -3.86
C VAL A 51 8.71 -3.69 -4.19
N ALA A 52 7.39 -3.72 -3.99
CA ALA A 52 6.54 -4.87 -4.31
C ALA A 52 6.12 -4.95 -5.79
N GLY A 53 6.55 -4.01 -6.64
CA GLY A 53 6.13 -3.96 -8.05
C GLY A 53 4.65 -3.62 -8.26
N LEU A 54 3.99 -3.03 -7.25
CA LEU A 54 2.58 -2.66 -7.31
C LEU A 54 2.42 -1.24 -7.83
N GLU A 55 1.71 -1.11 -8.95
CA GLU A 55 1.38 0.18 -9.54
C GLU A 55 -0.14 0.37 -9.54
N GLY A 56 -0.58 1.60 -9.24
CA GLY A 56 -1.98 1.94 -9.41
C GLY A 56 -2.26 2.19 -10.88
N ARG A 57 -3.40 1.71 -11.38
CA ARG A 57 -3.90 2.09 -12.71
C ARG A 57 -4.13 3.60 -12.77
N HIS A 58 -3.14 4.34 -13.28
CA HIS A 58 -3.26 5.74 -13.62
C HIS A 58 -3.80 5.79 -15.06
N ARG A 59 -5.06 6.18 -15.23
CA ARG A 59 -5.60 6.43 -16.57
C ARG A 59 -4.88 7.68 -17.09
N ARG A 60 -3.91 7.50 -17.98
CA ARG A 60 -3.30 8.59 -18.75
C ARG A 60 -4.30 9.08 -19.78
#